data_AF-W0HY41-F1
#
_entry.id   AF-W0HY41-F1
#
_cell.length_a   1.000
_cell.length_b   1.000
_cell.length_c   1.000
_cell.angle_alpha   90.00
_cell.angle_beta   90.00
_cell.angle_gamma   90.00
#
_symmetry.space_group_name_H-M   'P 1'
#
loop_
_entity.id
_entity.type
_entity.pdbx_description
1 polymer ?
#
loop_
_entity_poly.entity_id
_entity_poly.type
_entity_poly.pdbx_seq_one_letter_code
_entity_poly.pdbx_strand_id
1 'polypeptide(L)'
;MSKTLLEIAQQLSTPKKVKQTVSEKTQEVEETRPVPKVQLIYAFNGTGKTRLSRDFKQLIAPKVMDGEGEDEAEQSELSRKKILYYNAFTEDLFYWDNDLQEGSEPKLKVQPNSYTNWLLTLLKDLGQDGNIVRYFQRYANDKLTPHFNPDFTEITFSIERGNDERSAHIKLSKGEESNFIWSVFYTLLDQVVTILNVADPDARETRAFDQLEYVFIDDPVSSLDDNHLIELAVNLAGLIKSSESDLKFIITTHSPLFYNVLFNELNRKACYMLESFADGTFALTEKNGDSNKSFSYHLHLKQTIEQAIANNNVERYHFTLLRNLYEKTASFLGYPRWSLLLPDDKQLYLNRIMQFTSHCTLSNEAVAEPTPAEKATVKLLLDHLKDNYNFWQQEQKNG
;
A
#
# COMPACT_ATOMS: atom_id res chain seq x y z
N MET A 1 -8.21 11.29 -17.75
CA MET A 1 -7.14 11.33 -18.77
C MET A 1 -6.23 10.15 -18.49
N SER A 2 -5.97 9.31 -19.49
CA SER A 2 -4.99 8.24 -19.35
C SER A 2 -3.58 8.83 -19.28
N LYS A 3 -2.73 8.24 -18.46
CA LYS A 3 -1.36 8.65 -18.19
C LYS A 3 -0.45 7.44 -18.11
N THR A 4 0.83 7.66 -18.34
CA THR A 4 1.90 6.70 -17.99
C THR A 4 2.21 6.80 -16.48
N LEU A 5 2.83 5.77 -15.92
CA LEU A 5 3.29 5.80 -14.52
C LEU A 5 4.37 6.86 -14.29
N LEU A 6 5.21 7.13 -15.30
CA LEU A 6 6.20 8.20 -15.25
C LEU A 6 5.54 9.59 -15.14
N GLU A 7 4.49 9.85 -15.92
CA GLU A 7 3.72 11.09 -15.82
C GLU A 7 3.04 11.24 -14.45
N ILE A 8 2.58 10.12 -13.87
CA ILE A 8 2.03 10.10 -12.51
C ILE A 8 3.14 10.38 -11.49
N ALA A 9 4.32 9.78 -11.62
CA ALA A 9 5.47 10.04 -10.75
C ALA A 9 5.92 11.51 -10.80
N GLN A 10 5.93 12.12 -12.00
CA GLN A 10 6.17 13.55 -12.18
C GLN A 10 5.08 14.38 -11.50
N GLN A 11 3.81 14.00 -11.64
CA GLN A 11 2.72 14.69 -10.95
C GLN A 11 2.87 14.63 -9.42
N LEU A 12 3.39 13.53 -8.85
CA LEU A 12 3.59 13.37 -7.41
C LEU A 12 4.77 14.18 -6.85
N SER A 13 5.71 14.60 -7.70
CA SER A 13 6.90 15.37 -7.31
C SER A 13 6.83 16.84 -7.70
N THR A 14 5.86 17.25 -8.54
CA THR A 14 5.77 18.62 -9.07
C THR A 14 4.72 19.45 -8.32
N PRO A 15 5.03 20.70 -7.93
CA PRO A 15 4.04 21.65 -7.41
C PRO A 15 2.89 21.89 -8.41
N LYS A 16 1.64 21.92 -7.92
CA LYS A 16 0.45 22.13 -8.77
C LYS A 16 0.18 23.63 -8.94
N LYS A 17 0.08 24.11 -10.18
CA LYS A 17 -0.47 25.45 -10.46
C LYS A 17 -1.99 25.39 -10.45
N VAL A 18 -2.63 26.19 -9.60
CA VAL A 18 -4.08 26.30 -9.49
C VAL A 18 -4.48 27.73 -9.82
N LYS A 19 -5.40 27.88 -10.76
CA LYS A 19 -6.04 29.17 -11.04
C LYS A 19 -7.19 29.37 -10.06
N GLN A 20 -7.10 30.39 -9.21
CA GLN A 20 -8.21 30.82 -8.37
C GLN A 20 -8.88 32.06 -8.97
N THR A 21 -10.20 32.01 -9.09
CA THR A 21 -11.02 33.17 -9.47
C THR A 21 -11.53 33.83 -8.21
N VAL A 22 -11.01 35.01 -7.86
CA VAL A 22 -11.48 35.78 -6.71
C VAL A 22 -12.77 36.50 -7.09
N SER A 23 -13.85 36.27 -6.33
CA SER A 23 -15.22 36.66 -6.67
C SER A 23 -15.50 38.17 -6.77
N GLU A 24 -14.53 39.03 -6.46
CA GLU A 24 -14.74 40.48 -6.44
C GLU A 24 -14.00 41.26 -7.55
N LYS A 25 -13.11 40.63 -8.35
CA LYS A 25 -12.31 41.38 -9.35
C LYS A 25 -12.10 40.75 -10.73
N THR A 26 -12.62 39.57 -11.04
CA THR A 26 -12.38 38.92 -12.35
C THR A 26 -10.89 38.86 -12.72
N GLN A 27 -10.01 38.72 -11.72
CA GLN A 27 -8.57 38.53 -11.90
C GLN A 27 -8.28 37.06 -11.61
N GLU A 28 -7.76 36.34 -12.62
CA GLU A 28 -7.19 35.00 -12.44
C GLU A 28 -5.84 35.16 -11.75
N VAL A 29 -5.73 34.67 -10.52
CA VAL A 29 -4.45 34.59 -9.82
C VAL A 29 -3.95 33.15 -9.95
N GLU A 30 -2.80 32.96 -10.58
CA GLU A 30 -2.09 31.68 -10.60
C GLU A 30 -1.39 31.47 -9.26
N GLU A 31 -1.90 30.56 -8.45
CA GLU A 31 -1.30 30.17 -7.18
C GLU A 31 -0.57 28.83 -7.35
N THR A 32 0.69 28.75 -6.94
CA THR A 32 1.47 27.51 -7.01
C THR A 32 1.34 26.79 -5.67
N ARG A 33 0.60 25.67 -5.65
CA ARG A 33 0.47 24.82 -4.47
C ARG A 33 1.70 23.92 -4.34
N PRO A 34 2.41 23.93 -3.19
CA PRO A 34 3.57 23.06 -2.99
C PRO A 34 3.15 21.59 -2.97
N VAL A 35 4.12 20.70 -3.17
CA VAL A 35 3.91 19.25 -3.03
C VAL A 35 3.47 18.95 -1.60
N PRO A 36 2.36 18.25 -1.38
CA PRO A 36 1.90 17.91 -0.03
C PRO A 36 2.93 17.07 0.72
N LYS A 37 3.11 17.33 2.02
CA LYS A 37 3.99 16.54 2.91
C LYS A 37 3.66 15.05 2.88
N VAL A 38 2.38 14.70 2.75
CA VAL A 38 1.94 13.30 2.64
C VAL A 38 1.06 13.15 1.40
N GLN A 39 1.20 12.05 0.67
CA GLN A 39 0.35 11.69 -0.46
C GLN A 39 -0.09 10.24 -0.27
N LEU A 40 -1.37 10.06 0.05
CA LEU A 40 -1.96 8.75 0.30
C LEU A 40 -2.76 8.29 -0.93
N ILE A 41 -2.33 7.19 -1.53
CA ILE A 41 -2.83 6.69 -2.81
C ILE A 41 -3.41 5.29 -2.60
N TYR A 42 -4.68 5.11 -2.94
CA TYR A 42 -5.29 3.80 -3.02
C TYR A 42 -5.12 3.24 -4.42
N ALA A 43 -4.74 1.98 -4.55
CA ALA A 43 -4.84 1.25 -5.82
C ALA A 43 -5.22 -0.20 -5.57
N PHE A 44 -6.02 -0.80 -6.46
CA PHE A 44 -6.36 -2.21 -6.35
C PHE A 44 -5.12 -3.12 -6.40
N ASN A 45 -5.31 -4.36 -5.97
CA ASN A 45 -4.31 -5.40 -6.14
C ASN A 45 -3.96 -5.58 -7.62
N GLY A 46 -2.69 -5.37 -7.92
CA GLY A 46 -2.14 -5.31 -9.26
C GLY A 46 -0.72 -4.76 -9.22
N THR A 47 -0.03 -4.79 -10.37
CA THR A 47 1.41 -4.43 -10.46
C THR A 47 1.68 -2.93 -10.54
N GLY A 48 0.63 -2.10 -10.60
CA GLY A 48 0.75 -0.65 -10.80
C GLY A 48 1.47 0.09 -9.68
N LYS A 49 1.23 -0.27 -8.40
CA LYS A 49 1.81 0.43 -7.24
C LYS A 49 3.32 0.21 -7.14
N THR A 50 3.75 -1.03 -7.24
CA THR A 50 5.17 -1.37 -7.18
C THR A 50 5.93 -0.81 -8.38
N ARG A 51 5.33 -0.80 -9.58
CA ARG A 51 5.90 -0.13 -10.76
C ARG A 51 5.99 1.38 -10.57
N LEU A 52 4.96 2.02 -10.01
CA LEU A 52 4.99 3.45 -9.67
C LEU A 52 6.12 3.78 -8.70
N SER A 53 6.35 2.93 -7.68
CA SER A 53 7.47 3.13 -6.74
C SER A 53 8.83 3.13 -7.44
N ARG A 54 9.00 2.29 -8.47
CA ARG A 54 10.22 2.20 -9.27
C ARG A 54 10.41 3.39 -10.20
N ASP A 55 9.36 3.79 -10.92
CA ASP A 55 9.39 4.94 -11.81
C ASP A 55 9.66 6.22 -11.02
N PHE A 56 9.08 6.34 -9.82
CA PHE A 56 9.34 7.46 -8.91
C PHE A 56 10.79 7.46 -8.40
N LYS A 57 11.35 6.31 -8.02
CA LYS A 57 12.77 6.19 -7.65
C LYS A 57 13.69 6.66 -8.78
N GLN A 58 13.42 6.23 -10.02
CA GLN A 58 14.22 6.60 -11.18
C GLN A 58 14.09 8.09 -11.53
N LEU A 59 12.95 8.72 -11.24
CA LEU A 59 12.75 10.15 -11.46
C LEU A 59 13.56 11.01 -10.48
N ILE A 60 13.57 10.66 -9.19
CA ILE A 60 14.25 11.43 -8.14
C ILE A 60 15.77 11.19 -8.15
N ALA A 61 16.18 9.97 -8.50
CA ALA A 61 17.57 9.56 -8.61
C ALA A 61 17.80 8.84 -9.96
N PRO A 62 17.89 9.59 -11.07
CA PRO A 62 18.14 9.01 -12.38
C PRO A 62 19.50 8.31 -12.42
N LYS A 63 19.53 7.12 -13.00
CA LYS A 63 20.79 6.46 -13.36
C LYS A 63 21.41 7.23 -14.52
N VAL A 64 22.59 7.80 -14.32
CA VAL A 64 23.37 8.39 -15.41
C VAL A 64 23.87 7.22 -16.27
N MET A 65 23.37 7.10 -17.50
CA MET A 65 23.79 6.05 -18.45
C MET A 65 24.97 6.45 -19.32
N ASP A 66 25.41 7.72 -19.28
CA ASP A 66 26.39 8.27 -20.21
C ASP A 66 27.68 8.76 -19.51
N GLY A 67 28.38 7.85 -18.84
CA GLY A 67 29.70 8.13 -18.28
C GLY A 67 30.49 6.85 -18.07
N GLU A 68 31.44 6.58 -18.97
CA GLU A 68 32.51 5.61 -18.71
C GLU A 68 33.28 6.06 -17.45
N GLY A 69 32.94 5.53 -16.28
CA GLY A 69 33.81 5.62 -15.09
C GLY A 69 33.22 6.02 -13.74
N GLU A 70 31.90 6.15 -13.55
CA GLU A 70 31.34 6.35 -12.19
C GLU A 70 30.71 5.04 -11.67
N ASP A 71 31.33 4.49 -10.61
CA ASP A 71 31.01 3.18 -10.02
C ASP A 71 29.52 3.05 -9.67
N GLU A 72 28.91 1.90 -10.02
CA GLU A 72 27.50 1.57 -9.67
C GLU A 72 27.18 1.75 -8.16
N ALA A 73 28.21 1.71 -7.31
CA ALA A 73 28.14 1.97 -5.88
C ALA A 73 27.82 3.44 -5.55
N GLU A 74 28.44 4.42 -6.23
CA GLU A 74 28.20 5.85 -6.02
C GLU A 74 26.80 6.27 -6.48
N GLN A 75 26.31 5.69 -7.58
CA GLN A 75 24.94 5.92 -8.06
C GLN A 75 23.89 5.33 -7.09
N SER A 76 24.16 4.14 -6.54
CA SER A 76 23.31 3.55 -5.49
C SER A 76 23.31 4.40 -4.22
N GLU A 77 24.45 4.99 -3.84
CA GLU A 77 24.51 5.96 -2.73
C GLU A 77 23.67 7.21 -3.00
N LEU A 78 23.79 7.82 -4.17
CA LEU A 78 23.02 9.01 -4.54
C LEU A 78 21.50 8.75 -4.50
N SER A 79 21.05 7.57 -4.92
CA SER A 79 19.64 7.19 -4.82
C SER A 79 19.17 7.07 -3.38
N ARG A 80 19.96 6.46 -2.50
CA ARG A 80 19.65 6.30 -1.07
C ARG A 80 19.64 7.64 -0.33
N LYS A 81 20.49 8.57 -0.76
CA LYS A 81 20.58 9.92 -0.19
C LYS A 81 19.31 10.74 -0.40
N LYS A 82 18.56 10.52 -1.49
CA LYS A 82 17.36 11.32 -1.83
C LYS A 82 16.02 10.63 -1.56
N ILE A 83 15.96 9.30 -1.67
CA ILE A 83 14.71 8.55 -1.49
C ILE A 83 14.91 7.22 -0.77
N LEU A 84 14.06 6.97 0.24
CA LEU A 84 13.89 5.65 0.84
C LEU A 84 12.60 5.01 0.33
N TYR A 85 12.63 3.69 0.11
CA TYR A 85 11.45 2.96 -0.35
C TYR A 85 11.26 1.66 0.44
N TYR A 86 10.00 1.31 0.66
CA TYR A 86 9.56 -0.01 1.10
C TYR A 86 8.57 -0.55 0.07
N ASN A 87 8.83 -1.74 -0.44
CA ASN A 87 7.96 -2.46 -1.38
C ASN A 87 8.29 -3.97 -1.38
N ALA A 88 7.62 -4.75 -2.22
CA ALA A 88 7.90 -6.18 -2.34
C ALA A 88 9.39 -6.51 -2.62
N PHE A 89 10.11 -5.67 -3.39
CA PHE A 89 11.53 -5.88 -3.65
C PHE A 89 12.39 -5.70 -2.40
N THR A 90 11.99 -4.89 -1.42
CA THR A 90 12.72 -4.78 -0.15
C THR A 90 12.41 -5.95 0.77
N GLU A 91 11.21 -6.53 0.68
CA GLU A 91 10.86 -7.75 1.41
C GLU A 91 11.67 -8.94 0.91
N ASP A 92 11.80 -9.09 -0.42
CA ASP A 92 12.55 -10.16 -1.06
C ASP A 92 14.06 -10.17 -0.73
N LEU A 93 14.58 -9.10 -0.09
CA LEU A 93 15.96 -9.05 0.40
C LEU A 93 16.16 -9.93 1.64
N PHE A 94 15.09 -10.35 2.30
CA PHE A 94 15.13 -11.25 3.44
C PHE A 94 14.65 -12.63 2.98
N TYR A 95 15.46 -13.66 3.22
CA TYR A 95 15.15 -15.00 2.75
C TYR A 95 15.57 -16.07 3.77
N TRP A 96 14.78 -17.14 3.85
CA TRP A 96 15.13 -18.28 4.70
C TRP A 96 16.22 -19.11 4.05
N ASP A 97 17.22 -19.48 4.83
CA ASP A 97 18.17 -20.52 4.44
C ASP A 97 17.48 -21.88 4.47
N ASN A 98 17.13 -22.39 3.29
CA ASN A 98 16.38 -23.64 3.15
C ASN A 98 17.29 -24.85 2.89
N ASP A 99 18.60 -24.64 2.67
CA ASP A 99 19.57 -25.69 2.33
C ASP A 99 20.48 -26.00 3.53
N LEU A 100 19.85 -26.13 4.68
CA LEU A 100 20.52 -26.43 5.94
C LEU A 100 20.80 -27.94 6.03
N GLN A 101 22.02 -28.32 6.40
CA GLN A 101 22.35 -29.73 6.71
C GLN A 101 21.39 -30.26 7.79
N GLU A 102 21.08 -31.56 7.78
CA GLU A 102 20.20 -32.19 8.78
C GLU A 102 20.59 -31.77 10.20
N GLY A 103 19.66 -31.11 10.90
CA GLY A 103 19.85 -30.63 12.26
C GLY A 103 20.31 -29.17 12.41
N SER A 104 20.52 -28.43 11.33
CA SER A 104 20.84 -26.99 11.44
C SER A 104 19.59 -26.17 11.74
N GLU A 105 19.76 -25.12 12.53
CA GLU A 105 18.67 -24.30 13.04
C GLU A 105 18.17 -23.29 11.99
N PRO A 106 16.84 -23.06 11.89
CA PRO A 106 16.27 -22.17 10.88
C PRO A 106 16.74 -20.73 11.12
N LYS A 107 17.27 -20.10 10.07
CA LYS A 107 17.74 -18.71 10.10
C LYS A 107 17.29 -17.91 8.88
N LEU A 108 16.93 -16.66 9.13
CA LEU A 108 16.62 -15.68 8.11
C LEU A 108 17.90 -14.94 7.73
N LYS A 109 18.23 -14.93 6.44
CA LYS A 109 19.39 -14.25 5.89
C LYS A 109 18.99 -12.98 5.17
N VAL A 110 19.87 -12.00 5.18
CA VAL A 110 19.73 -10.76 4.41
C VAL A 110 20.61 -10.84 3.16
N GLN A 111 20.03 -10.65 1.99
CA GLN A 111 20.74 -10.67 0.72
C GLN A 111 21.73 -9.50 0.66
N PRO A 112 23.04 -9.76 0.49
CA PRO A 112 24.04 -8.71 0.49
C PRO A 112 23.94 -7.88 -0.79
N ASN A 113 23.75 -6.57 -0.64
CA ASN A 113 23.82 -5.60 -1.71
C ASN A 113 24.15 -4.21 -1.11
N SER A 114 24.33 -3.21 -1.97
CA SER A 114 24.68 -1.86 -1.53
C SER A 114 23.66 -1.26 -0.54
N TYR A 115 22.36 -1.51 -0.72
CA TYR A 115 21.31 -1.04 0.17
C TYR A 115 21.30 -1.77 1.52
N THR A 116 21.31 -3.11 1.52
CA THR A 116 21.26 -3.90 2.76
C THR A 116 22.52 -3.71 3.59
N ASN A 117 23.70 -3.67 2.96
CA ASN A 117 24.94 -3.41 3.68
C ASN A 117 24.89 -2.06 4.41
N TRP A 118 24.45 -0.99 3.73
CA TRP A 118 24.28 0.32 4.37
C TRP A 118 23.22 0.31 5.48
N LEU A 119 22.06 -0.29 5.23
CA LEU A 119 20.96 -0.37 6.20
C LEU A 119 21.41 -1.09 7.48
N LEU A 120 22.02 -2.26 7.34
CA LEU A 120 22.43 -3.09 8.47
C LEU A 120 23.57 -2.42 9.24
N THR A 121 24.57 -1.84 8.56
CA THR A 121 25.63 -1.07 9.23
C THR A 121 25.06 0.12 10.00
N LEU A 122 24.15 0.88 9.40
CA LEU A 122 23.53 2.02 10.04
C LEU A 122 22.73 1.62 11.30
N LEU A 123 21.89 0.59 11.21
CA LEU A 123 21.09 0.12 12.35
C LEU A 123 21.98 -0.47 13.45
N LYS A 124 23.09 -1.11 13.09
CA LYS A 124 24.09 -1.62 14.04
C LYS A 124 24.82 -0.48 14.76
N ASP A 125 25.31 0.51 14.01
CA ASP A 125 26.06 1.64 14.57
C ASP A 125 25.20 2.49 15.51
N LEU A 126 23.90 2.62 15.19
CA LEU A 126 22.90 3.30 16.02
C LEU A 126 22.31 2.42 17.14
N GLY A 127 22.74 1.15 17.28
CA GLY A 127 22.26 0.26 18.35
C GLY A 127 20.75 -0.03 18.31
N GLN A 128 20.19 -0.26 17.13
CA GLN A 128 18.74 -0.30 16.91
C GLN A 128 18.10 -1.69 17.03
N ASP A 129 18.87 -2.74 17.34
CA ASP A 129 18.38 -4.10 17.53
C ASP A 129 17.25 -4.18 18.56
N GLY A 130 17.40 -3.50 19.70
CA GLY A 130 16.36 -3.45 20.74
C GLY A 130 15.05 -2.79 20.27
N ASN A 131 15.13 -1.76 19.42
CA ASN A 131 13.95 -1.13 18.84
C ASN A 131 13.27 -2.04 17.82
N ILE A 132 14.05 -2.75 16.99
CA ILE A 132 13.51 -3.72 16.03
C ILE A 132 12.75 -4.83 16.76
N VAL A 133 13.34 -5.39 17.83
CA VAL A 133 12.68 -6.38 18.69
C VAL A 133 11.36 -5.84 19.23
N ARG A 134 11.37 -4.63 19.81
CA ARG A 134 10.18 -4.00 20.40
C ARG A 134 9.06 -3.80 19.37
N TYR A 135 9.37 -3.28 18.18
CA TYR A 135 8.36 -3.08 17.14
C TYR A 135 7.83 -4.40 16.59
N PHE A 136 8.70 -5.40 16.41
CA PHE A 136 8.28 -6.70 15.92
C PHE A 136 7.37 -7.42 16.91
N GLN A 137 7.72 -7.44 18.18
CA GLN A 137 6.89 -7.99 19.25
C GLN A 137 5.52 -7.30 19.32
N ARG A 138 5.48 -5.99 19.04
CA ARG A 138 4.25 -5.20 18.99
C ARG A 138 3.34 -5.57 17.82
N TYR A 139 3.89 -5.84 16.64
CA TYR A 139 3.10 -6.16 15.44
C TYR A 139 2.82 -7.65 15.22
N ALA A 140 3.53 -8.54 15.92
CA ALA A 140 3.40 -9.98 15.77
C ALA A 140 3.01 -10.67 17.07
N ASN A 141 3.98 -10.89 17.96
CA ASN A 141 3.78 -11.62 19.21
C ASN A 141 4.82 -11.15 20.24
N ASP A 142 4.34 -10.78 21.43
CA ASP A 142 5.16 -10.22 22.52
C ASP A 142 6.23 -11.18 23.05
N LYS A 143 6.08 -12.49 22.81
CA LYS A 143 7.04 -13.53 23.24
C LYS A 143 8.06 -13.90 22.17
N LEU A 144 7.91 -13.38 20.96
CA LEU A 144 8.72 -13.77 19.81
C LEU A 144 9.90 -12.80 19.65
N THR A 145 11.10 -13.28 19.96
CA THR A 145 12.30 -12.44 20.03
C THR A 145 13.27 -12.77 18.88
N PRO A 146 13.61 -11.79 18.02
CA PRO A 146 14.65 -11.90 17.02
C PRO A 146 16.04 -11.70 17.66
N HIS A 147 17.02 -12.47 17.19
CA HIS A 147 18.41 -12.41 17.62
C HIS A 147 19.29 -12.18 16.40
N PHE A 148 20.01 -11.07 16.39
CA PHE A 148 20.91 -10.70 15.30
C PHE A 148 22.29 -11.28 15.56
N ASN A 149 22.93 -11.82 14.52
CA ASN A 149 24.36 -12.05 14.56
C ASN A 149 25.13 -10.71 14.62
N PRO A 150 26.43 -10.69 14.96
CA PRO A 150 27.20 -9.46 15.08
C PRO A 150 27.20 -8.56 13.84
N ASP A 151 26.96 -9.12 12.65
CA ASP A 151 26.93 -8.39 11.38
C ASP A 151 25.51 -8.07 10.88
N PHE A 152 24.47 -8.46 11.63
CA PHE A 152 23.04 -8.31 11.30
C PHE A 152 22.61 -9.00 9.98
N THR A 153 23.47 -9.82 9.40
CA THR A 153 23.25 -10.54 8.15
C THR A 153 22.45 -11.83 8.33
N GLU A 154 22.45 -12.38 9.54
CA GLU A 154 21.68 -13.56 9.92
C GLU A 154 20.85 -13.27 11.17
N ILE A 155 19.58 -13.65 11.13
CA ILE A 155 18.62 -13.47 12.22
C ILE A 155 18.02 -14.83 12.57
N THR A 156 18.02 -15.14 13.86
CA THR A 156 17.33 -16.30 14.42
C THR A 156 16.21 -15.85 15.35
N PHE A 157 15.23 -16.71 15.59
CA PHE A 157 14.05 -16.35 16.37
C PHE A 157 13.81 -17.37 17.48
N SER A 158 13.39 -16.91 18.65
CA SER A 158 13.04 -17.79 19.78
C SER A 158 11.74 -17.30 20.44
N ILE A 159 11.06 -18.22 21.13
CA ILE A 159 9.91 -17.88 21.98
C ILE A 159 10.41 -17.82 23.42
N GLU A 160 10.30 -16.65 24.05
CA GLU A 160 10.54 -16.51 25.48
C GLU A 160 9.41 -17.21 26.25
N ARG A 161 9.75 -18.28 26.96
CA ARG A 161 8.89 -18.87 27.98
C ARG A 161 9.29 -18.24 29.31
N GLY A 162 8.34 -18.07 30.23
CA GLY A 162 8.60 -17.45 31.55
C GLY A 162 9.57 -18.22 32.47
N ASN A 163 10.21 -19.27 31.96
CA ASN A 163 11.37 -19.92 32.55
C ASN A 163 12.55 -19.61 31.62
N ASP A 164 13.71 -19.21 32.14
CA ASP A 164 14.93 -18.78 31.42
C ASP A 164 15.52 -19.78 30.38
N GLU A 165 14.79 -20.84 30.02
CA GLU A 165 15.10 -21.75 28.92
C GLU A 165 14.73 -21.12 27.58
N ARG A 166 15.76 -20.82 26.77
CA ARG A 166 15.59 -20.45 25.36
C ARG A 166 15.00 -21.64 24.60
N SER A 167 13.83 -21.44 23.98
CA SER A 167 13.29 -22.44 23.07
C SER A 167 14.22 -22.65 21.87
N ALA A 168 14.12 -23.81 21.22
CA ALA A 168 14.74 -24.04 19.91
C ALA A 168 14.39 -22.91 18.93
N HIS A 169 15.31 -22.61 18.00
CA HIS A 169 15.07 -21.59 16.99
C HIS A 169 13.88 -21.94 16.10
N ILE A 170 13.03 -20.96 15.86
CA ILE A 170 11.78 -21.15 15.11
C ILE A 170 11.81 -20.45 13.76
N LYS A 171 11.13 -21.06 12.79
CA LYS A 171 10.83 -20.43 11.52
C LYS A 171 9.53 -19.66 11.62
N LEU A 172 9.54 -18.40 11.16
CA LEU A 172 8.35 -17.55 11.12
C LEU A 172 7.33 -18.03 10.07
N SER A 173 6.05 -17.76 10.35
CA SER A 173 5.01 -17.75 9.33
C SER A 173 5.25 -16.59 8.34
N LYS A 174 4.56 -16.61 7.19
CA LYS A 174 4.73 -15.55 6.18
C LYS A 174 4.24 -14.18 6.65
N GLY A 175 3.19 -14.13 7.48
CA GLY A 175 2.74 -12.88 8.09
C GLY A 175 3.74 -12.33 9.10
N GLU A 176 4.27 -13.19 9.98
CA GLU A 176 5.31 -12.79 10.94
C GLU A 176 6.62 -12.35 10.25
N GLU A 177 7.01 -13.01 9.15
CA GLU A 177 8.15 -12.61 8.33
C GLU A 177 7.95 -11.19 7.76
N SER A 178 6.79 -10.90 7.17
CA SER A 178 6.44 -9.55 6.68
C SER A 178 6.44 -8.52 7.81
N ASN A 179 5.89 -8.86 8.99
CA ASN A 179 5.92 -7.98 10.16
C ASN A 179 7.32 -7.70 10.68
N PHE A 180 8.21 -8.69 10.65
CA PHE A 180 9.60 -8.52 11.04
C PHE A 180 10.32 -7.55 10.10
N ILE A 181 10.17 -7.76 8.78
CA ILE A 181 10.78 -6.90 7.77
C ILE A 181 10.24 -5.47 7.87
N TRP A 182 8.91 -5.33 8.06
CA TRP A 182 8.30 -4.04 8.34
C TRP A 182 8.87 -3.40 9.60
N SER A 183 9.14 -4.17 10.66
CA SER A 183 9.70 -3.64 11.92
C SER A 183 11.12 -3.11 11.75
N VAL A 184 11.95 -3.78 10.93
CA VAL A 184 13.27 -3.27 10.51
C VAL A 184 13.12 -1.94 9.79
N PHE A 185 12.20 -1.86 8.82
CA PHE A 185 11.98 -0.64 8.05
C PHE A 185 11.36 0.49 8.88
N TYR A 186 10.41 0.17 9.75
CA TYR A 186 9.79 1.12 10.66
C TYR A 186 10.82 1.72 11.61
N THR A 187 11.76 0.90 12.10
CA THR A 187 12.89 1.38 12.91
C THR A 187 13.75 2.36 12.11
N LEU A 188 14.06 2.06 10.85
CA LEU A 188 14.75 3.00 9.97
C LEU A 188 13.97 4.33 9.82
N LEU A 189 12.65 4.27 9.59
CA LEU A 189 11.83 5.47 9.48
C LEU A 189 11.81 6.29 10.77
N ASP A 190 11.73 5.63 11.92
CA ASP A 190 11.78 6.26 13.24
C ASP A 190 13.10 7.00 13.46
N GLN A 191 14.22 6.39 13.06
CA GLN A 191 15.54 7.02 13.09
C GLN A 191 15.64 8.20 12.13
N VAL A 192 15.15 8.05 10.89
CA VAL A 192 15.11 9.13 9.90
C VAL A 192 14.37 10.35 10.44
N VAL A 193 13.18 10.15 11.01
CA VAL A 193 12.38 11.24 11.59
C VAL A 193 13.08 11.84 12.81
N THR A 194 13.55 11.02 13.73
CA THR A 194 14.22 11.47 14.96
C THR A 194 15.45 12.33 14.66
N ILE A 195 16.29 11.89 13.73
CA ILE A 195 17.52 12.60 13.34
C ILE A 195 17.22 13.87 12.56
N LEU A 196 16.28 13.83 11.60
CA LEU A 196 15.93 15.01 10.80
C LEU A 196 15.15 16.07 11.59
N ASN A 197 14.54 15.71 12.71
CA ASN A 197 13.93 16.67 13.62
C ASN A 197 14.96 17.50 14.41
N VAL A 198 16.22 17.06 14.47
CA VAL A 198 17.30 17.89 15.01
C VAL A 198 17.62 19.00 14.01
N ALA A 199 17.29 20.24 14.39
CA ALA A 199 17.38 21.41 13.50
C ALA A 199 18.83 21.73 13.08
N ASP A 200 19.79 21.55 13.98
CA ASP A 200 21.22 21.77 13.69
C ASP A 200 21.86 20.50 13.10
N PRO A 201 22.30 20.52 11.82
CA PRO A 201 22.95 19.38 11.19
C PRO A 201 24.25 18.94 11.88
N ASP A 202 24.94 19.86 12.56
CA ASP A 202 26.18 19.54 13.27
C ASP A 202 25.91 18.79 14.59
N ALA A 203 24.69 18.89 15.14
CA ALA A 203 24.25 18.22 16.36
C ALA A 203 23.56 16.86 16.10
N ARG A 204 23.39 16.48 14.82
CA ARG A 204 22.80 15.20 14.44
C ARG A 204 23.76 14.04 14.74
N GLU A 205 23.21 12.92 15.20
CA GLU A 205 23.96 11.68 15.41
C GLU A 205 24.58 11.15 14.11
N THR A 206 23.92 11.38 12.97
CA THR A 206 24.45 11.08 11.64
C THR A 206 23.91 12.04 10.60
N ARG A 207 24.70 12.28 9.55
CA ARG A 207 24.32 13.08 8.37
C ARG A 207 23.78 12.24 7.21
N ALA A 208 23.61 10.93 7.42
CA ALA A 208 23.20 9.98 6.38
C ALA A 208 21.85 10.35 5.73
N PHE A 209 21.00 11.12 6.41
CA PHE A 209 19.66 11.47 5.98
C PHE A 209 19.51 12.92 5.50
N ASP A 210 20.55 13.75 5.57
CA ASP A 210 20.44 15.21 5.36
C ASP A 210 19.90 15.59 3.97
N GLN A 211 20.14 14.73 2.97
CA GLN A 211 19.71 14.94 1.59
C GLN A 211 18.36 14.27 1.28
N LEU A 212 17.73 13.62 2.27
CA LEU A 212 16.55 12.81 2.06
C LEU A 212 15.33 13.69 1.81
N GLU A 213 14.71 13.53 0.65
CA GLU A 213 13.55 14.32 0.24
C GLU A 213 12.24 13.53 0.32
N TYR A 214 12.32 12.21 0.05
CA TYR A 214 11.13 11.36 -0.08
C TYR A 214 11.26 10.03 0.67
N VAL A 215 10.14 9.59 1.24
CA VAL A 215 9.90 8.20 1.68
C VAL A 215 8.72 7.66 0.88
N PHE A 216 8.91 6.53 0.20
CA PHE A 216 7.88 5.83 -0.55
C PHE A 216 7.54 4.50 0.12
N ILE A 217 6.29 4.28 0.50
CA ILE A 217 5.84 3.06 1.17
C ILE A 217 4.76 2.41 0.30
N ASP A 218 5.06 1.26 -0.27
CA ASP A 218 4.12 0.47 -1.08
C ASP A 218 3.66 -0.77 -0.33
N ASP A 219 2.38 -0.81 0.02
CA ASP A 219 1.73 -1.94 0.70
C ASP A 219 2.56 -2.46 1.87
N PRO A 220 2.69 -1.69 2.97
CA PRO A 220 3.63 -1.98 4.06
C PRO A 220 3.44 -3.36 4.70
N VAL A 221 2.26 -3.97 4.52
CA VAL A 221 1.94 -5.34 4.95
C VAL A 221 0.70 -5.82 4.20
N SER A 222 0.79 -7.04 3.65
CA SER A 222 -0.27 -7.64 2.84
C SER A 222 -1.03 -8.78 3.55
N SER A 223 -0.56 -9.20 4.74
CA SER A 223 -1.02 -10.45 5.39
C SER A 223 -1.28 -10.33 6.90
N LEU A 224 -1.52 -9.12 7.40
CA LEU A 224 -1.93 -8.88 8.78
C LEU A 224 -3.42 -9.12 9.01
N ASP A 225 -3.77 -9.48 10.24
CA ASP A 225 -5.15 -9.34 10.70
C ASP A 225 -5.54 -7.86 10.85
N ASP A 226 -6.85 -7.60 10.90
CA ASP A 226 -7.40 -6.25 10.93
C ASP A 226 -6.88 -5.42 12.12
N ASN A 227 -6.61 -6.04 13.29
CA ASN A 227 -6.17 -5.33 14.49
C ASN A 227 -4.73 -4.82 14.33
N HIS A 228 -3.82 -5.71 13.94
CA HIS A 228 -2.43 -5.34 13.72
C HIS A 228 -2.29 -4.35 12.56
N LEU A 229 -3.14 -4.48 11.52
CA LEU A 229 -3.16 -3.53 10.41
C LEU A 229 -3.60 -2.12 10.84
N ILE A 230 -4.61 -2.03 11.72
CA ILE A 230 -5.03 -0.75 12.31
C ILE A 230 -3.90 -0.15 13.16
N GLU A 231 -3.27 -0.95 14.01
CA GLU A 231 -2.18 -0.47 14.87
C GLU A 231 -1.00 0.06 14.07
N LEU A 232 -0.60 -0.65 13.01
CA LEU A 232 0.46 -0.21 12.10
C LEU A 232 0.10 1.11 11.41
N ALA A 233 -1.14 1.27 10.96
CA ALA A 233 -1.61 2.51 10.36
C ALA A 233 -1.54 3.68 11.36
N VAL A 234 -1.99 3.46 12.60
CA VAL A 234 -1.93 4.47 13.67
C VAL A 234 -0.49 4.85 13.99
N ASN A 235 0.40 3.87 14.16
CA ASN A 235 1.81 4.12 14.46
C ASN A 235 2.51 4.87 13.30
N LEU A 236 2.30 4.44 12.05
CA LEU A 236 2.86 5.10 10.88
C LEU A 236 2.34 6.54 10.74
N ALA A 237 1.05 6.77 10.95
CA ALA A 237 0.50 8.13 10.93
C ALA A 237 1.07 8.98 12.08
N GLY A 238 1.25 8.40 13.27
CA GLY A 238 1.91 9.04 14.40
C GLY A 238 3.34 9.49 14.07
N LEU A 239 4.14 8.60 13.47
CA LEU A 239 5.50 8.87 13.04
C LEU A 239 5.57 9.97 11.97
N ILE A 240 4.66 9.93 11.00
CA ILE A 240 4.59 10.96 9.96
C ILE A 240 4.20 12.33 10.56
N LYS A 241 3.30 12.34 11.54
CA LYS A 241 2.88 13.55 12.26
C LYS A 241 3.99 14.12 13.14
N SER A 242 4.87 13.29 13.70
CA SER A 242 6.00 13.75 14.52
C SER A 242 7.17 14.27 13.69
N SER A 243 7.19 14.06 12.37
CA SER A 243 8.18 14.66 11.49
C SER A 243 7.98 16.19 11.43
N GLU A 244 9.01 16.93 11.80
CA GLU A 244 9.08 18.40 11.72
C GLU A 244 9.84 18.86 10.45
N SER A 245 10.56 17.94 9.80
CA SER A 245 11.32 18.21 8.57
C SER A 245 10.45 18.33 7.31
N ASP A 246 11.07 18.77 6.21
CA ASP A 246 10.47 18.88 4.87
C ASP A 246 10.34 17.54 4.14
N LEU A 247 10.58 16.43 4.84
CA LEU A 247 10.50 15.07 4.33
C LEU A 247 9.07 14.76 3.84
N LYS A 248 8.97 14.25 2.61
CA LYS A 248 7.69 13.95 1.96
C LYS A 248 7.41 12.46 1.94
N PHE A 249 6.20 12.07 2.28
CA PHE A 249 5.76 10.68 2.37
C PHE A 249 4.78 10.36 1.25
N ILE A 250 5.05 9.31 0.48
CA ILE A 250 4.13 8.76 -0.51
C ILE A 250 3.77 7.36 -0.04
N ILE A 251 2.49 7.12 0.22
CA ILE A 251 2.01 5.84 0.72
C ILE A 251 1.01 5.29 -0.28
N THR A 252 1.29 4.12 -0.85
CA THR A 252 0.38 3.37 -1.69
C THR A 252 -0.17 2.18 -0.92
N THR A 253 -1.48 1.95 -1.00
CA THR A 253 -2.07 0.73 -0.41
C THR A 253 -3.22 0.17 -1.22
N HIS A 254 -3.41 -1.14 -1.17
CA HIS A 254 -4.62 -1.83 -1.64
C HIS A 254 -5.64 -2.13 -0.55
N SER A 255 -5.30 -1.94 0.73
CA SER A 255 -6.20 -2.24 1.84
C SER A 255 -7.11 -1.05 2.12
N PRO A 256 -8.44 -1.17 1.95
CA PRO A 256 -9.37 -0.10 2.28
C PRO A 256 -9.35 0.27 3.77
N LEU A 257 -9.15 -0.71 4.66
CA LEU A 257 -9.06 -0.48 6.10
C LEU A 257 -7.84 0.36 6.44
N PHE A 258 -6.67 -0.06 5.96
CA PHE A 258 -5.41 0.66 6.16
C PHE A 258 -5.48 2.09 5.61
N TYR A 259 -6.03 2.23 4.40
CA TYR A 259 -6.25 3.53 3.77
C TYR A 259 -7.12 4.44 4.65
N ASN A 260 -8.27 3.95 5.12
CA ASN A 260 -9.21 4.73 5.91
C ASN A 260 -8.63 5.18 7.25
N VAL A 261 -7.91 4.30 7.95
CA VAL A 261 -7.24 4.65 9.21
C VAL A 261 -6.21 5.74 8.96
N LEU A 262 -5.31 5.57 7.98
CA LEU A 262 -4.31 6.59 7.65
C LEU A 262 -4.94 7.91 7.21
N PHE A 263 -5.99 7.88 6.39
CA PHE A 263 -6.68 9.08 5.91
C PHE A 263 -7.22 9.92 7.07
N ASN A 264 -7.86 9.24 8.04
CA ASN A 264 -8.44 9.88 9.22
C ASN A 264 -7.34 10.35 10.19
N GLU A 265 -6.37 9.50 10.50
CA GLU A 265 -5.28 9.83 11.42
C GLU A 265 -4.42 11.00 10.94
N LEU A 266 -4.24 11.14 9.62
CA LEU A 266 -3.50 12.23 8.99
C LEU A 266 -4.38 13.46 8.67
N ASN A 267 -5.65 13.48 9.12
CA ASN A 267 -6.62 14.56 8.91
C ASN A 267 -6.71 15.03 7.45
N ARG A 268 -6.74 14.09 6.51
CA ARG A 268 -6.68 14.37 5.07
C ARG A 268 -8.02 14.88 4.55
N LYS A 269 -7.96 15.75 3.54
CA LYS A 269 -9.14 16.32 2.84
C LYS A 269 -9.28 15.84 1.39
N ALA A 270 -8.21 15.27 0.84
CA ALA A 270 -8.13 14.79 -0.53
C ALA A 270 -7.52 13.38 -0.54
N CYS A 271 -8.17 12.49 -1.27
CA CYS A 271 -7.81 11.11 -1.53
C CYS A 271 -7.28 11.00 -2.96
N TYR A 272 -6.24 10.20 -3.17
CA TYR A 272 -5.79 9.84 -4.51
C TYR A 272 -6.12 8.37 -4.78
N MET A 273 -6.65 8.10 -5.97
CA MET A 273 -6.97 6.75 -6.42
C MET A 273 -6.23 6.49 -7.73
N LEU A 274 -5.40 5.44 -7.74
CA LEU A 274 -4.67 4.98 -8.90
C LEU A 274 -5.46 3.85 -9.57
N GLU A 275 -5.95 4.11 -10.77
CA GLU A 275 -6.65 3.16 -11.62
C GLU A 275 -5.71 2.66 -12.72
N SER A 276 -5.77 1.37 -13.02
CA SER A 276 -5.10 0.76 -14.17
C SER A 276 -6.15 0.32 -15.19
N PHE A 277 -5.94 0.65 -16.44
CA PHE A 277 -6.83 0.29 -17.55
C PHE A 277 -6.26 -0.90 -18.34
N ALA A 278 -7.14 -1.60 -19.05
CA ALA A 278 -6.78 -2.80 -19.84
C ALA A 278 -5.80 -2.51 -20.98
N ASP A 279 -5.75 -1.25 -21.47
CA ASP A 279 -4.81 -0.78 -22.48
C ASP A 279 -3.40 -0.52 -21.92
N GLY A 280 -3.17 -0.77 -20.62
CA GLY A 280 -1.89 -0.57 -19.94
C GLY A 280 -1.66 0.87 -19.47
N THR A 281 -2.65 1.76 -19.62
CA THR A 281 -2.58 3.13 -19.12
C THR A 281 -3.12 3.25 -17.69
N PHE A 282 -2.86 4.39 -17.05
CA PHE A 282 -3.24 4.65 -15.66
C PHE A 282 -3.97 5.98 -15.50
N ALA A 283 -4.75 6.13 -14.44
CA ALA A 283 -5.28 7.42 -14.01
C ALA A 283 -5.04 7.62 -12.52
N LEU A 284 -4.58 8.82 -12.14
CA LEU A 284 -4.53 9.26 -10.74
C LEU A 284 -5.65 10.27 -10.51
N THR A 285 -6.73 9.80 -9.90
CA THR A 285 -7.94 10.61 -9.66
C THR A 285 -7.92 11.16 -8.23
N GLU A 286 -8.05 12.48 -8.10
CA GLU A 286 -8.20 13.16 -6.81
C GLU A 286 -9.68 13.22 -6.43
N LYS A 287 -10.04 12.67 -5.26
CA LYS A 287 -11.39 12.71 -4.69
C LYS A 287 -11.38 13.56 -3.42
N ASN A 288 -12.26 14.55 -3.35
CA ASN A 288 -12.37 15.50 -2.23
C ASN A 288 -13.54 15.16 -1.32
N GLY A 289 -13.37 15.35 0.00
CA GLY A 289 -14.35 14.98 1.03
C GLY A 289 -13.75 14.20 2.21
N ASP A 290 -14.58 13.85 3.19
CA ASP A 290 -14.19 12.93 4.28
C ASP A 290 -13.91 11.50 3.76
N SER A 291 -13.42 10.58 4.60
CA SER A 291 -13.11 9.21 4.17
C SER A 291 -14.31 8.51 3.53
N ASN A 292 -15.52 8.77 4.03
CA ASN A 292 -16.76 8.15 3.56
C ASN A 292 -17.20 8.68 2.19
N LYS A 293 -16.85 9.92 1.84
CA LYS A 293 -17.19 10.57 0.57
C LYS A 293 -16.05 10.47 -0.46
N SER A 294 -14.82 10.62 -0.02
CA SER A 294 -13.61 10.57 -0.85
C SER A 294 -13.17 9.15 -1.18
N PHE A 295 -13.34 8.22 -0.24
CA PHE A 295 -12.91 6.84 -0.37
C PHE A 295 -13.97 5.85 0.14
N SER A 296 -15.16 5.88 -0.47
CA SER A 296 -16.08 4.74 -0.34
C SER A 296 -15.72 3.69 -1.38
N TYR A 297 -14.93 2.70 -0.95
CA TYR A 297 -14.61 1.52 -1.76
C TYR A 297 -15.86 0.95 -2.43
N HIS A 298 -16.98 0.87 -1.71
CA HIS A 298 -18.26 0.39 -2.26
C HIS A 298 -18.86 1.33 -3.32
N LEU A 299 -18.81 2.66 -3.13
CA LEU A 299 -19.24 3.58 -4.20
C LEU A 299 -18.34 3.46 -5.44
N HIS A 300 -17.05 3.21 -5.24
CA HIS A 300 -16.15 2.99 -6.36
C HIS A 300 -16.44 1.68 -7.09
N LEU A 301 -16.63 0.55 -6.38
CA LEU A 301 -17.06 -0.72 -6.96
C LEU A 301 -18.34 -0.53 -7.78
N LYS A 302 -19.32 0.18 -7.23
CA LYS A 302 -20.56 0.52 -7.92
C LYS A 302 -20.27 1.29 -9.22
N GLN A 303 -19.49 2.37 -9.17
CA GLN A 303 -19.12 3.17 -10.34
C GLN A 303 -18.40 2.35 -11.42
N THR A 304 -17.46 1.47 -11.04
CA THR A 304 -16.75 0.60 -11.98
C THR A 304 -17.71 -0.33 -12.71
N ILE A 305 -18.67 -0.93 -11.99
CA ILE A 305 -19.71 -1.77 -12.60
C ILE A 305 -20.64 -0.93 -13.50
N GLU A 306 -21.05 0.27 -13.07
CA GLU A 306 -21.89 1.19 -13.87
C GLU A 306 -21.22 1.58 -15.20
N GLN A 307 -19.93 1.91 -15.17
CA GLN A 307 -19.15 2.23 -16.38
C GLN A 307 -19.02 1.04 -17.31
N ALA A 308 -18.77 -0.16 -16.76
CA ALA A 308 -18.69 -1.38 -17.55
C ALA A 308 -20.02 -1.73 -18.24
N ILE A 309 -21.14 -1.54 -17.53
CA ILE A 309 -22.48 -1.70 -18.11
C ILE A 309 -22.72 -0.67 -19.22
N ALA A 310 -22.40 0.61 -18.98
CA ALA A 310 -22.59 1.68 -19.94
C ALA A 310 -21.78 1.48 -21.23
N ASN A 311 -20.56 0.98 -21.11
CA ASN A 311 -19.65 0.70 -22.23
C ASN A 311 -19.84 -0.71 -22.84
N ASN A 312 -20.79 -1.50 -22.34
CA ASN A 312 -21.01 -2.89 -22.71
C ASN A 312 -19.75 -3.80 -22.54
N ASN A 313 -18.83 -3.41 -21.65
CA ASN A 313 -17.58 -4.11 -21.37
C ASN A 313 -17.61 -4.88 -20.04
N VAL A 314 -18.73 -5.55 -19.75
CA VAL A 314 -18.86 -6.37 -18.55
C VAL A 314 -18.05 -7.67 -18.70
N GLU A 315 -16.92 -7.72 -18.03
CA GLU A 315 -16.02 -8.87 -17.89
C GLU A 315 -16.25 -9.66 -16.59
N ARG A 316 -15.64 -10.85 -16.48
CA ARG A 316 -15.74 -11.75 -15.31
C ARG A 316 -15.46 -11.06 -13.98
N TYR A 317 -14.45 -10.20 -13.91
CA TYR A 317 -14.07 -9.56 -12.64
C TYR A 317 -15.18 -8.67 -12.06
N HIS A 318 -16.07 -8.14 -12.90
CA HIS A 318 -17.21 -7.33 -12.44
C HIS A 318 -18.21 -8.14 -11.61
N PHE A 319 -18.32 -9.46 -11.83
CA PHE A 319 -19.14 -10.34 -10.98
C PHE A 319 -18.57 -10.42 -9.56
N THR A 320 -17.25 -10.42 -9.42
CA THR A 320 -16.58 -10.36 -8.12
C THR A 320 -16.85 -9.03 -7.42
N LEU A 321 -16.79 -7.91 -8.16
CA LEU A 321 -17.12 -6.59 -7.60
C LEU A 321 -18.58 -6.52 -7.15
N LEU A 322 -19.50 -7.04 -7.96
CA LEU A 322 -20.93 -7.09 -7.64
C LEU A 322 -21.18 -7.93 -6.39
N ARG A 323 -20.57 -9.11 -6.30
CA ARG A 323 -20.65 -9.97 -5.11
C ARG A 323 -20.17 -9.24 -3.86
N ASN A 324 -19.04 -8.54 -3.94
CA ASN A 324 -18.50 -7.76 -2.83
C ASN A 324 -19.50 -6.69 -2.35
N LEU A 325 -20.22 -6.03 -3.26
CA LEU A 325 -21.27 -5.08 -2.90
C LEU A 325 -22.41 -5.74 -2.13
N TYR A 326 -22.90 -6.89 -2.61
CA TYR A 326 -23.95 -7.66 -1.93
C TYR A 326 -23.50 -8.15 -0.54
N GLU A 327 -22.28 -8.69 -0.43
CA GLU A 327 -21.72 -9.16 0.84
C GLU A 327 -21.64 -8.04 1.88
N LYS A 328 -21.17 -6.86 1.46
CA LYS A 328 -21.01 -5.71 2.35
C LYS A 328 -22.36 -5.09 2.72
N THR A 329 -23.30 -5.01 1.77
CA THR A 329 -24.67 -4.58 2.04
C THR A 329 -25.37 -5.54 3.02
N ALA A 330 -25.21 -6.85 2.84
CA ALA A 330 -25.81 -7.85 3.72
C ALA A 330 -25.24 -7.79 5.13
N SER A 331 -23.92 -7.65 5.24
CA SER A 331 -23.24 -7.47 6.52
C SER A 331 -23.72 -6.21 7.24
N PHE A 332 -23.85 -5.08 6.52
CA PHE A 332 -24.35 -3.83 7.09
C PHE A 332 -25.81 -3.91 7.56
N LEU A 333 -26.67 -4.59 6.80
CA LEU A 333 -28.08 -4.76 7.12
C LEU A 333 -28.37 -5.92 8.11
N GLY A 334 -27.35 -6.65 8.57
CA GLY A 334 -27.49 -7.73 9.54
C GLY A 334 -28.03 -9.06 8.96
N TYR A 335 -27.89 -9.28 7.66
CA TYR A 335 -28.30 -10.54 7.03
C TYR A 335 -27.25 -11.64 7.27
N PRO A 336 -27.65 -12.88 7.59
CA PRO A 336 -26.72 -13.99 7.85
C PRO A 336 -25.99 -14.47 6.59
N ARG A 337 -26.56 -14.24 5.41
CA ARG A 337 -25.98 -14.59 4.10
C ARG A 337 -26.37 -13.55 3.07
N TRP A 338 -25.43 -13.16 2.22
CA TRP A 338 -25.65 -12.13 1.19
C TRP A 338 -26.65 -12.53 0.12
N SER A 339 -26.76 -13.84 -0.17
CA SER A 339 -27.72 -14.37 -1.14
C SER A 339 -29.18 -14.09 -0.79
N LEU A 340 -29.47 -13.76 0.47
CA LEU A 340 -30.80 -13.37 0.91
C LEU A 340 -31.24 -12.00 0.37
N LEU A 341 -30.29 -11.14 -0.02
CA LEU A 341 -30.55 -9.85 -0.66
C LEU A 341 -30.82 -9.96 -2.17
N LEU A 342 -30.66 -11.14 -2.76
CA LEU A 342 -30.90 -11.33 -4.19
C LEU A 342 -32.42 -11.20 -4.51
N PRO A 343 -32.76 -10.81 -5.76
CA PRO A 343 -34.14 -10.80 -6.23
C PRO A 343 -34.82 -12.17 -6.15
N ASP A 344 -36.12 -12.22 -6.47
CA ASP A 344 -36.84 -13.48 -6.70
C ASP A 344 -36.04 -14.38 -7.67
N ASP A 345 -36.02 -15.69 -7.45
CA ASP A 345 -35.05 -16.64 -8.06
C ASP A 345 -33.61 -16.56 -7.52
N LYS A 346 -33.46 -16.28 -6.22
CA LYS A 346 -32.17 -16.20 -5.49
C LYS A 346 -31.15 -17.29 -5.84
N GLN A 347 -31.59 -18.54 -5.99
CA GLN A 347 -30.72 -19.68 -6.32
C GLN A 347 -30.08 -19.55 -7.71
N LEU A 348 -30.84 -19.07 -8.70
CA LEU A 348 -30.34 -18.90 -10.07
C LEU A 348 -29.26 -17.82 -10.11
N TYR A 349 -29.52 -16.66 -9.49
CA TYR A 349 -28.55 -15.57 -9.44
C TYR A 349 -27.33 -15.93 -8.59
N LEU A 350 -27.53 -16.59 -7.46
CA LEU A 350 -26.44 -17.08 -6.62
C LEU A 350 -25.51 -18.01 -7.41
N ASN A 351 -26.07 -19.00 -8.10
CA ASN A 351 -25.28 -19.94 -8.90
C ASN A 351 -24.52 -19.22 -10.02
N ARG A 352 -25.15 -18.25 -10.68
CA ARG A 352 -24.49 -17.47 -11.74
C ARG A 352 -23.33 -16.62 -11.20
N ILE A 353 -23.52 -15.93 -10.07
CA ILE A 353 -22.44 -15.16 -9.44
C ILE A 353 -21.34 -16.10 -8.95
N MET A 354 -21.68 -17.22 -8.33
CA MET A 354 -20.71 -18.20 -7.88
C MET A 354 -19.89 -18.75 -9.04
N GLN A 355 -20.50 -19.04 -10.20
CA GLN A 355 -19.80 -19.51 -11.40
C GLN A 355 -18.67 -18.55 -11.83
N PHE A 356 -18.92 -17.24 -11.80
CA PHE A 356 -17.91 -16.25 -12.20
C PHE A 356 -16.96 -15.84 -11.07
N THR A 357 -17.33 -16.03 -9.80
CA THR A 357 -16.53 -15.62 -8.63
C THR A 357 -15.76 -16.74 -7.94
N SER A 358 -16.14 -18.00 -8.17
CA SER A 358 -15.39 -19.15 -7.68
C SER A 358 -14.12 -19.35 -8.53
N HIS A 359 -13.00 -19.61 -7.86
CA HIS A 359 -11.86 -20.25 -8.50
C HIS A 359 -12.35 -21.62 -8.96
N CYS A 360 -12.58 -21.81 -10.26
CA CYS A 360 -12.73 -23.15 -10.80
C CYS A 360 -11.42 -23.89 -10.50
N THR A 361 -11.48 -24.75 -9.48
CA THR A 361 -10.44 -25.69 -9.06
C THR A 361 -10.24 -26.83 -10.08
N LEU A 362 -10.75 -26.67 -11.31
CA LEU A 362 -10.62 -27.60 -12.42
C LEU A 362 -10.10 -26.85 -13.64
N SER A 363 -8.78 -26.95 -13.81
CA SER A 363 -8.04 -27.09 -15.09
C SER A 363 -8.40 -26.20 -16.28
N ASN A 364 -7.47 -25.32 -16.65
CA ASN A 364 -6.87 -25.11 -17.98
C ASN A 364 -7.71 -25.05 -19.28
N GLU A 365 -9.03 -24.94 -19.24
CA GLU A 365 -9.82 -24.64 -20.44
C GLU A 365 -10.30 -23.19 -20.44
N ALA A 366 -10.05 -22.52 -21.56
CA ALA A 366 -10.28 -21.10 -21.83
C ALA A 366 -11.51 -20.52 -21.08
N VAL A 367 -11.26 -19.52 -20.24
CA VAL A 367 -12.31 -18.80 -19.52
C VAL A 367 -13.17 -18.05 -20.52
N ALA A 368 -14.39 -18.53 -20.77
CA ALA A 368 -15.33 -17.88 -21.67
C ALA A 368 -15.69 -16.47 -21.16
N GLU A 369 -15.68 -15.49 -22.06
CA GLU A 369 -16.23 -14.17 -21.79
C GLU A 369 -17.72 -14.28 -21.41
N PRO A 370 -18.23 -13.41 -20.51
CA PRO A 370 -19.65 -13.40 -20.19
C PRO A 370 -20.50 -13.19 -21.44
N THR A 371 -21.46 -14.09 -21.65
CA THR A 371 -22.46 -13.97 -22.72
C THR A 371 -23.30 -12.70 -22.55
N PRO A 372 -23.94 -12.18 -23.61
CA PRO A 372 -24.80 -11.00 -23.49
C PRO A 372 -25.89 -11.11 -22.41
N ALA A 373 -26.45 -12.30 -22.20
CA ALA A 373 -27.42 -12.57 -21.14
C ALA A 373 -26.79 -12.46 -19.73
N GLU A 374 -25.55 -12.89 -19.57
CA GLU A 374 -24.81 -12.79 -18.31
C GLU A 374 -24.40 -11.33 -18.03
N LYS A 375 -24.00 -10.57 -19.06
CA LYS A 375 -23.78 -9.12 -18.93
C LYS A 375 -25.05 -8.39 -18.49
N ALA A 376 -26.22 -8.77 -19.05
CA ALA A 376 -27.51 -8.23 -18.64
C ALA A 376 -27.88 -8.59 -17.19
N THR A 377 -27.45 -9.76 -16.71
CA THR A 377 -27.65 -10.19 -15.31
C THR A 377 -26.91 -9.27 -14.33
N VAL A 378 -25.68 -8.84 -14.65
CA VAL A 378 -24.93 -7.89 -13.82
C VAL A 378 -25.67 -6.56 -13.68
N LYS A 379 -26.22 -6.05 -14.80
CA LYS A 379 -27.05 -4.84 -14.78
C LYS A 379 -28.29 -5.00 -13.90
N LEU A 380 -29.06 -6.06 -14.13
CA LEU A 380 -30.28 -6.34 -13.36
C LEU A 380 -30.01 -6.38 -11.84
N LEU A 381 -28.95 -7.06 -11.44
CA LEU A 381 -28.59 -7.20 -10.03
C LEU A 381 -28.06 -5.90 -9.43
N LEU A 382 -27.29 -5.11 -10.18
CA LEU A 382 -26.85 -3.81 -9.71
C LEU A 382 -28.03 -2.85 -9.53
N ASP A 383 -28.95 -2.81 -10.48
CA ASP A 383 -30.16 -1.98 -10.42
C ASP A 383 -31.05 -2.42 -9.24
N HIS A 384 -31.26 -3.73 -9.06
CA HIS A 384 -31.95 -4.28 -7.89
C HIS A 384 -31.32 -3.83 -6.56
N LEU A 385 -29.99 -3.89 -6.47
CA LEU A 385 -29.28 -3.47 -5.26
C LEU A 385 -29.50 -1.97 -4.97
N LYS A 386 -29.50 -1.13 -6.01
CA LYS A 386 -29.71 0.33 -5.90
C LYS A 386 -31.14 0.67 -5.48
N ASP A 387 -32.12 0.05 -6.11
CA ASP A 387 -33.53 0.39 -5.98
C ASP A 387 -34.14 -0.11 -4.68
N ASN A 388 -33.72 -1.29 -4.19
CA ASN A 388 -34.34 -1.92 -3.02
C ASN A 388 -33.65 -1.60 -1.69
N TYR A 389 -32.42 -1.08 -1.70
CA TYR A 389 -31.64 -0.86 -0.47
C TYR A 389 -31.20 0.61 -0.29
N ASN A 390 -31.95 1.56 -0.87
CA ASN A 390 -31.81 3.00 -0.67
C ASN A 390 -30.38 3.53 -0.85
N PHE A 391 -29.63 3.01 -1.84
CA PHE A 391 -28.35 3.61 -2.19
C PHE A 391 -28.59 5.06 -2.61
N TRP A 392 -27.82 6.00 -2.04
CA TRP A 392 -27.95 7.41 -2.39
C TRP A 392 -27.80 7.60 -3.91
N GLN A 393 -28.83 8.20 -4.52
CA GLN A 393 -28.84 8.57 -5.92
C GLN A 393 -28.18 9.94 -6.05
N GLN A 394 -27.13 10.04 -6.86
CA GLN A 394 -26.53 11.34 -7.16
C GLN A 394 -27.59 12.22 -7.80
N GLU A 395 -27.86 13.39 -7.20
CA GLU A 395 -28.64 14.44 -7.87
C GLU A 395 -27.98 14.73 -9.21
N GLN A 396 -28.72 14.53 -10.31
CA GLN A 396 -28.28 15.02 -11.61
C GLN A 396 -28.08 16.53 -11.47
N LYS A 397 -26.82 16.98 -11.54
CA LYS A 397 -26.53 18.39 -11.75
C LYS A 397 -27.04 18.75 -13.15
N ASN A 398 -28.31 19.13 -13.22
CA ASN A 398 -28.80 19.96 -14.30
C ASN A 398 -28.22 21.37 -14.05
N GLY A 399 -27.15 21.68 -14.77
CA GLY A 399 -26.46 22.96 -14.74
C GLY A 399 -25.45 23.04 -15.88
#